data_AF-A0A1V5YA16-F1
#
_entry.id   AF-A0A1V5YA16-F1
#
_cell.length_a   1.000
_cell.length_b   1.000
_cell.length_c   1.000
_cell.angle_alpha   90.00
_cell.angle_beta   90.00
_cell.angle_gamma   90.00
#
_symmetry.space_group_name_H-M   'P 1'
#
loop_
_entity.id
_entity.type
_entity.pdbx_description
1 polymer ?
#
loop_
_entity_poly.entity_id
_entity_poly.type
_entity_poly.pdbx_seq_one_letter_code
_entity_poly.pdbx_strand_id
1 'polypeptide(L)'
;MSETTELADIRAKMRARNAEYEQAKRDLMGRFWSEMREVEEWPDYQARAQKASILQADVDHKLHKLQAALDRDMRGFRADAEEVYDRALQAADALHDEVMHAGDPRTPAQWAEVGARRQLVADELARKGAIDLLAWYLHADARKDDVGTYLGRQIIPGLLDQTVKRGDPRAFEVQGDFGKILRGEADDRRDAALDEARSIMSDIRSPLTELDSARIAEKYGIKQYPRPEGPPNADPGLGPVFQEHEGPGVDPRLVDQAIDNLPRRPGLMK
;
A
#
# COMPACT_ATOMS: atom_id res chain seq x y z
N MET A 1 -8.09 6.31 20.93
CA MET A 1 -6.88 6.56 20.15
C MET A 1 -7.27 6.48 18.68
N SER A 2 -6.64 7.24 17.78
CA SER A 2 -6.91 7.08 16.34
C SER A 2 -6.21 5.82 15.81
N GLU A 3 -6.74 5.21 14.76
CA GLU A 3 -6.15 4.06 14.07
C GLU A 3 -4.73 4.37 13.58
N THR A 4 -4.47 5.60 13.14
CA THR A 4 -3.12 6.08 12.78
C THR A 4 -2.15 6.09 13.96
N THR A 5 -2.62 6.43 15.17
CA THR A 5 -1.81 6.38 16.40
C THR A 5 -1.46 4.94 16.76
N GLU A 6 -2.43 4.03 16.67
CA GLU A 6 -2.21 2.60 16.93
C GLU A 6 -1.21 1.99 15.93
N LEU A 7 -1.30 2.33 14.64
CA LEU A 7 -0.31 1.93 13.63
C LEU A 7 1.09 2.49 13.94
N ALA A 8 1.19 3.76 14.36
CA ALA A 8 2.46 4.37 14.72
C ALA A 8 3.10 3.69 15.92
N ASP A 9 2.31 3.28 16.91
CA ASP A 9 2.76 2.53 18.09
C ASP A 9 3.28 1.13 17.70
N ILE A 10 2.58 0.43 16.80
CA ILE A 10 3.05 -0.87 16.28
C ILE A 10 4.39 -0.69 15.56
N ARG A 11 4.51 0.33 14.70
CA ARG A 11 5.78 0.66 14.03
C ARG A 11 6.90 0.94 15.03
N ALA A 12 6.62 1.66 16.12
CA ALA A 12 7.59 1.93 17.17
C ALA A 12 8.03 0.65 17.89
N LYS A 13 7.09 -0.24 18.23
CA LYS A 13 7.38 -1.56 18.82
C LYS A 13 8.23 -2.42 17.89
N MET A 14 7.94 -2.43 16.59
CA MET A 14 8.76 -3.15 15.60
C MET A 14 10.20 -2.64 15.56
N ARG A 15 10.39 -1.32 15.52
CA ARG A 15 11.72 -0.69 15.51
C ARG A 15 12.50 -0.99 16.79
N ALA A 16 11.85 -0.88 17.95
CA ALA A 16 12.46 -1.21 19.24
C ALA A 16 12.89 -2.67 19.28
N ARG A 17 12.03 -3.59 18.85
CA ARG A 17 12.33 -5.03 18.86
C ARG A 17 13.47 -5.41 17.91
N ASN A 18 13.55 -4.77 16.74
CA ASN A 18 14.66 -4.95 15.83
C ASN A 18 15.99 -4.42 16.42
N ALA A 19 15.95 -3.27 17.10
CA ALA A 19 17.13 -2.73 17.78
C ALA A 19 17.64 -3.65 18.91
N GLU A 20 16.73 -4.27 19.67
CA GLU A 20 17.07 -5.27 20.69
C GLU A 20 17.75 -6.51 20.07
N TYR A 21 17.24 -6.98 18.92
CA TYR A 21 17.84 -8.10 18.19
C TYR A 21 19.25 -7.76 17.70
N GLU A 22 19.44 -6.60 17.06
CA GLU A 22 20.77 -6.18 16.58
C GLU A 22 21.76 -5.99 17.73
N GLN A 23 21.30 -5.52 18.89
CA GLN A 23 22.13 -5.47 20.09
C GLN A 23 22.52 -6.88 20.56
N ALA A 24 21.56 -7.79 20.71
CA ALA A 24 21.82 -9.16 21.13
C ALA A 24 22.75 -9.92 20.17
N LYS A 25 22.62 -9.67 18.86
CA LYS A 25 23.51 -10.19 17.82
C LYS A 25 24.93 -9.66 17.98
N ARG A 26 25.11 -8.34 18.17
CA ARG A 26 26.43 -7.74 18.41
C ARG A 26 27.09 -8.29 19.67
N ASP A 27 26.35 -8.46 20.76
CA ASP A 27 26.87 -9.00 22.01
C ASP A 27 27.23 -10.49 21.90
N LEU A 28 26.49 -11.26 21.09
CA LEU A 28 26.84 -12.65 20.78
C LEU A 28 28.13 -12.74 19.95
N MET A 29 28.23 -11.94 18.89
CA MET A 29 29.42 -11.92 18.03
C MET A 29 30.65 -11.39 18.76
N GLY A 30 30.50 -10.39 19.64
CA GLY A 30 31.60 -9.89 20.47
C GLY A 30 32.19 -10.98 21.38
N ARG A 31 31.33 -11.80 22.00
CA ARG A 31 31.76 -12.96 22.80
C ARG A 31 32.43 -14.02 21.95
N PHE A 32 31.85 -14.35 20.80
CA PHE A 32 32.44 -15.28 19.84
C PHE A 32 33.88 -14.90 19.46
N TRP A 33 34.11 -13.64 19.07
CA TRP A 33 35.44 -13.19 18.67
C TRP A 33 36.44 -13.15 19.83
N SER A 34 35.98 -12.84 21.05
CA SER A 34 36.82 -12.93 22.24
C SER A 34 37.26 -14.36 22.51
N GLU A 35 36.33 -15.31 22.48
CA GLU A 35 36.60 -16.74 22.70
C GLU A 35 37.47 -17.33 21.58
N MET A 36 37.23 -16.94 20.32
CA MET A 36 38.06 -17.37 19.18
C MET A 36 39.51 -16.90 19.30
N ARG A 37 39.76 -15.67 19.79
CA ARG A 37 41.12 -15.17 20.03
C ARG A 37 41.85 -16.02 21.07
N GLU A 38 41.18 -16.42 22.15
CA GLU A 38 41.76 -17.33 23.15
C GLU A 38 42.07 -18.71 22.56
N VAL A 39 41.20 -19.22 21.66
CA VAL A 39 41.44 -20.50 20.97
C VAL A 39 42.63 -20.41 20.02
N GLU A 40 42.83 -19.31 19.31
CA GLU A 40 43.97 -19.14 18.39
C GLU A 40 45.33 -19.29 19.08
N GLU A 41 45.42 -18.87 20.35
CA GLU A 41 46.64 -18.94 21.18
C GLU A 41 47.00 -20.37 21.63
N TRP A 42 46.13 -21.36 21.41
CA TRP A 42 46.40 -22.74 21.85
C TRP A 42 47.50 -23.41 21.00
N PRO A 43 48.40 -24.20 21.63
CA PRO A 43 49.52 -24.81 20.91
C PRO A 43 49.12 -26.01 20.03
N ASP A 44 48.06 -26.74 20.37
CA ASP A 44 47.61 -27.92 19.61
C ASP A 44 46.63 -27.53 18.49
N TYR A 45 47.04 -27.75 17.24
CA TYR A 45 46.24 -27.46 16.05
C TYR A 45 44.92 -28.25 15.99
N GLN A 46 44.90 -29.54 16.37
CA GLN A 46 43.69 -30.35 16.30
C GLN A 46 42.67 -29.92 17.37
N ALA A 47 43.14 -29.67 18.60
CA ALA A 47 42.31 -29.15 19.67
C ALA A 47 41.72 -27.77 19.33
N ARG A 48 42.50 -26.89 18.68
CA ARG A 48 42.04 -25.59 18.17
C ARG A 48 40.92 -25.72 17.15
N ALA A 49 41.15 -26.50 16.10
CA ALA A 49 40.17 -26.67 15.02
C ALA A 49 38.85 -27.25 15.55
N GLN A 50 38.92 -28.22 16.48
CA GLN A 50 37.74 -28.81 17.10
C GLN A 50 37.00 -27.79 17.98
N LYS A 51 37.71 -27.02 18.81
CA LYS A 51 37.09 -26.02 19.69
C LYS A 51 36.46 -24.88 18.87
N ALA A 52 37.14 -24.38 17.84
CA ALA A 52 36.63 -23.38 16.92
C ALA A 52 35.35 -23.85 16.20
N SER A 53 35.33 -25.10 15.72
CA SER A 53 34.14 -25.67 15.07
C SER A 53 32.95 -25.76 16.02
N ILE A 54 33.16 -26.15 17.29
CA ILE A 54 32.10 -26.21 18.30
C ILE A 54 31.58 -24.80 18.62
N LEU A 55 32.47 -23.82 18.76
CA LEU A 55 32.09 -22.42 19.02
C LEU A 55 31.29 -21.82 17.86
N GLN A 56 31.73 -22.05 16.62
CA GLN A 56 31.01 -21.63 15.43
C GLN A 56 29.60 -22.23 15.40
N ALA A 57 29.48 -23.55 15.61
CA ALA A 57 28.18 -24.23 15.59
C ALA A 57 27.23 -23.73 16.70
N ASP A 58 27.74 -23.42 17.90
CA ASP A 58 26.93 -22.87 18.99
C ASP A 58 26.44 -21.44 18.70
N VAL A 59 27.31 -20.60 18.12
CA VAL A 59 26.95 -19.24 17.72
C VAL A 59 25.94 -19.24 16.58
N ASP A 60 26.14 -20.07 15.56
CA ASP A 60 25.19 -20.22 14.44
C ASP A 60 23.81 -20.65 14.95
N HIS A 61 23.75 -21.61 15.88
CA HIS A 61 22.50 -22.05 16.50
C HIS A 61 21.82 -20.94 17.30
N LYS A 62 22.59 -20.15 18.06
CA LYS A 62 22.07 -19.01 18.84
C LYS A 62 21.58 -17.88 17.93
N LEU A 63 22.30 -17.58 16.84
CA LEU A 63 21.88 -16.61 15.82
C LEU A 63 20.58 -17.05 15.16
N HIS A 64 20.48 -18.31 14.75
CA HIS A 64 19.26 -18.86 14.16
C HIS A 64 18.05 -18.75 15.13
N LYS A 65 18.25 -19.04 16.42
CA LYS A 65 17.20 -18.87 17.43
C LYS A 65 16.77 -17.41 17.60
N LEU A 66 17.73 -16.48 17.65
CA LEU A 66 17.43 -15.04 17.74
C LEU A 66 16.65 -14.56 16.51
N GLN A 67 17.06 -15.00 15.31
CA GLN A 67 16.40 -14.63 14.06
C GLN A 67 14.98 -15.21 13.97
N ALA A 68 14.78 -16.47 14.40
CA ALA A 68 13.46 -17.09 14.47
C ALA A 68 12.52 -16.40 15.46
N ALA A 69 13.05 -15.93 16.60
CA ALA A 69 12.28 -15.14 17.57
C ALA A 69 11.87 -13.78 16.96
N LEU A 70 12.79 -13.08 16.30
CA LEU A 70 12.48 -11.82 15.62
C LEU A 70 11.42 -12.01 14.51
N ASP A 71 11.54 -13.03 13.66
CA ASP A 71 10.54 -13.34 12.61
C ASP A 71 9.15 -13.68 13.21
N ARG A 72 9.10 -14.33 14.38
CA ARG A 72 7.83 -14.55 15.09
C ARG A 72 7.22 -13.24 15.57
N ASP A 73 8.00 -12.39 16.20
CA ASP A 73 7.53 -11.11 16.74
C ASP A 73 7.09 -10.17 15.61
N MET A 74 7.88 -10.05 14.54
CA MET A 74 7.55 -9.23 13.37
C MET A 74 6.25 -9.69 12.69
N ARG A 75 5.99 -11.00 12.61
CA ARG A 75 4.72 -11.52 12.09
C ARG A 75 3.54 -11.13 12.97
N GLY A 76 3.68 -11.19 14.29
CA GLY A 76 2.66 -10.74 15.22
C GLY A 76 2.33 -9.26 15.02
N PHE A 77 3.35 -8.40 15.01
CA PHE A 77 3.15 -6.97 14.78
C PHE A 77 2.52 -6.65 13.43
N ARG A 78 2.88 -7.37 12.36
CA ARG A 78 2.25 -7.17 11.04
C ARG A 78 0.80 -7.58 11.02
N ALA A 79 0.44 -8.69 11.68
CA ALA A 79 -0.95 -9.12 11.80
C ALA A 79 -1.79 -8.09 12.57
N ASP A 80 -1.28 -7.60 13.71
CA ASP A 80 -1.93 -6.55 14.49
C ASP A 80 -2.09 -5.26 13.65
N ALA A 81 -1.07 -4.89 12.87
CA ALA A 81 -1.12 -3.71 12.00
C ALA A 81 -2.12 -3.86 10.85
N GLU A 82 -2.25 -5.05 10.27
CA GLU A 82 -3.26 -5.34 9.25
C GLU A 82 -4.68 -5.17 9.80
N GLU A 83 -4.96 -5.64 11.01
CA GLU A 83 -6.26 -5.45 11.66
C GLU A 83 -6.58 -3.97 11.91
N VAL A 84 -5.61 -3.19 12.40
CA VAL A 84 -5.78 -1.74 12.60
C VAL A 84 -5.98 -1.03 11.27
N TYR A 85 -5.23 -1.42 10.23
CA TYR A 85 -5.33 -0.82 8.90
C TYR A 85 -6.69 -1.12 8.25
N ASP A 86 -7.23 -2.33 8.41
CA ASP A 86 -8.55 -2.67 7.91
C ASP A 86 -9.66 -1.84 8.57
N ARG A 87 -9.53 -1.54 9.88
CA ARG A 87 -10.42 -0.58 10.55
C ARG A 87 -10.28 0.84 10.00
N ALA A 88 -9.06 1.28 9.72
CA ALA A 88 -8.82 2.58 9.08
C ALA A 88 -9.44 2.66 7.67
N LEU A 89 -9.35 1.56 6.89
CA LEU A 89 -10.01 1.44 5.60
C LEU A 89 -11.53 1.54 5.73
N GLN A 90 -12.13 0.81 6.68
CA GLN A 90 -13.57 0.87 6.91
C GLN A 90 -14.03 2.27 7.33
N ALA A 91 -13.27 2.96 8.17
CA ALA A 91 -13.57 4.33 8.57
C ALA A 91 -13.48 5.32 7.40
N ALA A 92 -12.47 5.17 6.53
CA ALA A 92 -12.31 6.00 5.35
C ALA A 92 -13.37 5.70 4.28
N ASP A 93 -13.76 4.44 4.11
CA ASP A 93 -14.85 4.04 3.21
C ASP A 93 -16.20 4.53 3.75
N ALA A 94 -16.42 4.54 5.06
CA ALA A 94 -17.60 5.17 5.67
C ALA A 94 -17.65 6.68 5.41
N LEU A 95 -16.51 7.38 5.52
CA LEU A 95 -16.41 8.81 5.17
C LEU A 95 -16.69 9.04 3.69
N HIS A 96 -16.17 8.18 2.81
CA HIS A 96 -16.46 8.22 1.38
C HIS A 96 -17.97 8.08 1.14
N ASP A 97 -18.60 7.07 1.73
CA ASP A 97 -20.05 6.85 1.60
C ASP A 97 -20.85 8.04 2.13
N GLU A 98 -20.48 8.59 3.29
CA GLU A 98 -21.12 9.80 3.83
C GLU A 98 -21.07 10.99 2.85
N VAL A 99 -19.94 11.18 2.16
CA VAL A 99 -19.77 12.25 1.15
C VAL A 99 -20.54 11.95 -0.13
N MET A 100 -20.50 10.71 -0.60
CA MET A 100 -21.27 10.26 -1.77
C MET A 100 -22.79 10.43 -1.58
N HIS A 101 -23.24 10.36 -0.33
CA HIS A 101 -24.64 10.54 0.08
C HIS A 101 -24.90 11.90 0.76
N ALA A 102 -23.94 12.83 0.74
CA ALA A 102 -24.15 14.21 1.16
C ALA A 102 -25.08 14.88 0.14
N GLY A 103 -26.29 15.24 0.59
CA GLY A 103 -27.37 15.78 -0.26
C GLY A 103 -28.49 14.79 -0.55
N ASP A 104 -28.38 13.52 -0.14
CA ASP A 104 -29.50 12.59 -0.26
C ASP A 104 -30.68 13.03 0.63
N PRO A 105 -31.94 12.90 0.16
CA PRO A 105 -33.12 13.24 0.92
C PRO A 105 -33.16 12.51 2.28
N ARG A 106 -33.19 13.26 3.39
CA ARG A 106 -33.13 12.71 4.76
C ARG A 106 -34.47 12.74 5.49
N THR A 107 -35.44 13.52 4.99
CA THR A 107 -36.74 13.71 5.64
C THR A 107 -37.89 13.19 4.77
N PRO A 108 -39.02 12.77 5.36
CA PRO A 108 -40.21 12.40 4.59
C PRO A 108 -40.70 13.50 3.64
N ALA A 109 -40.55 14.78 4.03
CA ALA A 109 -40.92 15.92 3.19
C ALA A 109 -40.03 16.02 1.93
N GLN A 110 -38.71 15.87 2.07
CA GLN A 110 -37.79 15.82 0.93
C GLN A 110 -38.09 14.61 0.02
N TRP A 111 -38.41 13.45 0.58
CA TRP A 111 -38.81 12.28 -0.21
C TRP A 111 -40.12 12.50 -0.99
N ALA A 112 -41.10 13.17 -0.38
CA ALA A 112 -42.32 13.57 -1.07
C ALA A 112 -42.02 14.55 -2.21
N GLU A 113 -41.13 15.52 -1.98
CA GLU A 113 -40.69 16.47 -3.00
C GLU A 113 -39.94 15.79 -4.15
N VAL A 114 -39.06 14.84 -3.87
CA VAL A 114 -38.40 13.99 -4.89
C VAL A 114 -39.45 13.30 -5.75
N GLY A 115 -40.47 12.69 -5.13
CA GLY A 115 -41.58 12.06 -5.84
C GLY A 115 -42.34 13.02 -6.75
N ALA A 116 -42.60 14.25 -6.27
CA ALA A 116 -43.31 15.27 -7.03
C ALA A 116 -42.47 15.86 -8.19
N ARG A 117 -41.16 16.06 -7.99
CA ARG A 117 -40.26 16.70 -8.96
C ARG A 117 -39.67 15.73 -9.98
N ARG A 118 -39.58 14.43 -9.66
CA ARG A 118 -38.84 13.44 -10.46
C ARG A 118 -39.18 13.47 -11.95
N GLN A 119 -40.46 13.39 -12.31
CA GLN A 119 -40.85 13.36 -13.72
C GLN A 119 -40.54 14.68 -14.43
N LEU A 120 -40.83 15.82 -13.78
CA LEU A 120 -40.55 17.14 -14.34
C LEU A 120 -39.06 17.34 -14.61
N VAL A 121 -38.20 16.94 -13.66
CA VAL A 121 -36.75 17.01 -13.81
C VAL A 121 -36.27 16.04 -14.89
N ALA A 122 -36.80 14.81 -14.95
CA ALA A 122 -36.45 13.86 -16.00
C ALA A 122 -36.78 14.41 -17.40
N ASP A 123 -37.96 15.00 -17.56
CA ASP A 123 -38.40 15.61 -18.83
C ASP A 123 -37.57 16.85 -19.19
N GLU A 124 -37.16 17.65 -18.20
CA GLU A 124 -36.27 18.80 -18.40
C GLU A 124 -34.88 18.34 -18.87
N LEU A 125 -34.29 17.37 -18.17
CA LEU A 125 -32.96 16.85 -18.47
C LEU A 125 -32.91 16.12 -19.81
N ALA A 126 -33.96 15.38 -20.18
CA ALA A 126 -34.02 14.67 -21.46
C ALA A 126 -33.97 15.59 -22.69
N ARG A 127 -34.25 16.89 -22.53
CA ARG A 127 -34.19 17.91 -23.60
C ARG A 127 -32.85 18.64 -23.66
N LYS A 128 -31.93 18.40 -22.72
CA LYS A 128 -30.62 19.06 -22.64
C LYS A 128 -29.56 18.27 -23.40
N GLY A 129 -28.59 18.98 -23.97
CA GLY A 129 -27.37 18.37 -24.50
C GLY A 129 -26.45 17.89 -23.37
N ALA A 130 -25.46 17.05 -23.68
CA ALA A 130 -24.55 16.49 -22.68
C ALA A 130 -23.89 17.56 -21.78
N ILE A 131 -23.36 18.64 -22.37
CA ILE A 131 -22.72 19.75 -21.64
C ILE A 131 -23.72 20.46 -20.70
N ASP A 132 -24.95 20.65 -21.17
CA ASP A 132 -26.00 21.34 -20.40
C ASP A 132 -26.48 20.50 -19.20
N LEU A 133 -26.37 19.17 -19.27
CA LEU A 133 -26.65 18.28 -18.12
C LEU A 133 -25.68 18.55 -16.97
N LEU A 134 -24.38 18.65 -17.28
CA LEU A 134 -23.35 18.95 -16.29
C LEU A 134 -23.56 20.35 -15.68
N ALA A 135 -23.80 21.35 -16.53
CA ALA A 135 -24.07 22.71 -16.07
C ALA A 135 -25.32 22.79 -15.18
N TRP A 136 -26.38 22.05 -15.50
CA TRP A 136 -27.59 21.98 -14.67
C TRP A 136 -27.29 21.42 -13.28
N TYR A 137 -26.51 20.34 -13.20
CA TYR A 137 -26.13 19.73 -11.92
C TYR A 137 -25.32 20.70 -11.05
N LEU A 138 -24.30 21.33 -11.62
CA LEU A 138 -23.47 22.31 -10.91
C LEU A 138 -24.30 23.52 -10.44
N HIS A 139 -25.32 23.92 -11.21
CA HIS A 139 -26.22 24.98 -10.79
C HIS A 139 -27.18 24.54 -9.66
N ALA A 140 -27.69 23.31 -9.68
CA ALA A 140 -28.48 22.76 -8.58
C ALA A 140 -27.66 22.73 -7.28
N ASP A 141 -26.42 22.23 -7.38
CA ASP A 141 -25.47 22.17 -6.27
C ASP A 141 -25.11 23.56 -5.72
N ALA A 142 -24.78 24.52 -6.60
CA ALA A 142 -24.47 25.90 -6.20
C ALA A 142 -25.63 26.61 -5.48
N ARG A 143 -26.88 26.20 -5.74
CA ARG A 143 -28.09 26.70 -5.05
C ARG A 143 -28.42 25.96 -3.76
N LYS A 144 -27.67 24.90 -3.42
CA LYS A 144 -27.98 23.98 -2.31
C LYS A 144 -29.37 23.35 -2.45
N ASP A 145 -29.76 23.03 -3.68
CA ASP A 145 -31.01 22.31 -3.97
C ASP A 145 -30.78 20.79 -3.82
N ASP A 146 -30.82 20.29 -2.58
CA ASP A 146 -30.53 18.88 -2.26
C ASP A 146 -31.34 17.90 -3.12
N VAL A 147 -32.64 18.17 -3.32
CA VAL A 147 -33.55 17.33 -4.12
C VAL A 147 -33.17 17.39 -5.60
N GLY A 148 -32.82 18.57 -6.12
CA GLY A 148 -32.35 18.74 -7.49
C GLY A 148 -31.01 18.02 -7.74
N THR A 149 -30.04 18.19 -6.84
CA THR A 149 -28.74 17.51 -6.88
C THR A 149 -28.92 16.00 -6.83
N TYR A 150 -29.74 15.47 -5.90
CA TYR A 150 -30.07 14.05 -5.82
C TYR A 150 -30.68 13.51 -7.12
N LEU A 151 -31.70 14.19 -7.67
CA LEU A 151 -32.33 13.78 -8.93
C LEU A 151 -31.34 13.82 -10.10
N GLY A 152 -30.45 14.82 -10.13
CA GLY A 152 -29.36 14.92 -11.09
C GLY A 152 -28.43 13.70 -11.02
N ARG A 153 -27.99 13.32 -9.81
CA ARG A 153 -27.15 12.11 -9.58
C ARG A 153 -27.83 10.83 -10.09
N GLN A 154 -29.14 10.72 -9.96
CA GLN A 154 -29.89 9.52 -10.36
C GLN A 154 -30.19 9.45 -11.87
N ILE A 155 -30.44 10.59 -12.52
CA ILE A 155 -30.97 10.63 -13.89
C ILE A 155 -29.87 10.85 -14.93
N ILE A 156 -28.95 11.80 -14.68
CA ILE A 156 -27.94 12.25 -15.65
C ILE A 156 -27.04 11.11 -16.15
N PRO A 157 -26.52 10.19 -15.30
CA PRO A 157 -25.69 9.09 -15.78
C PRO A 157 -26.37 8.19 -16.82
N GLY A 158 -27.66 7.91 -16.63
CA GLY A 158 -28.45 7.10 -17.57
C GLY A 158 -28.68 7.81 -18.91
N LEU A 159 -28.87 9.13 -18.89
CA LEU A 159 -29.00 9.93 -20.11
C LEU A 159 -27.67 10.04 -20.87
N LEU A 160 -26.57 10.26 -20.17
CA LEU A 160 -25.23 10.30 -20.77
C LEU A 160 -24.86 8.95 -21.40
N ASP A 161 -25.08 7.83 -20.70
CA ASP A 161 -24.83 6.48 -21.23
C ASP A 161 -25.63 6.20 -22.52
N GLN A 162 -26.90 6.58 -22.57
CA GLN A 162 -27.71 6.44 -23.78
C GLN A 162 -27.18 7.29 -24.94
N THR A 163 -26.67 8.48 -24.64
CA THR A 163 -26.15 9.42 -25.64
C THR A 163 -24.78 8.94 -26.17
N VAL A 164 -23.92 8.40 -25.30
CA VAL A 164 -22.68 7.72 -25.67
C VAL A 164 -22.96 6.51 -26.58
N LYS A 165 -23.93 5.67 -26.23
CA LYS A 165 -24.35 4.52 -27.06
C LYS A 165 -24.87 4.91 -28.44
N ARG A 166 -25.37 6.14 -28.60
CA ARG A 166 -25.77 6.72 -29.90
C ARG A 166 -24.59 7.29 -30.69
N GLY A 167 -23.39 7.28 -30.14
CA GLY A 167 -22.16 7.69 -30.82
C GLY A 167 -21.76 9.15 -30.61
N ASP A 168 -22.24 9.82 -29.57
CA ASP A 168 -21.79 11.18 -29.24
C ASP A 168 -20.48 11.16 -28.40
N PRO A 169 -19.33 11.59 -28.96
CA PRO A 169 -18.07 11.60 -28.23
C PRO A 169 -18.05 12.64 -27.09
N ARG A 170 -18.81 13.73 -27.20
CA ARG A 170 -18.87 14.75 -26.12
C ARG A 170 -19.58 14.21 -24.89
N ALA A 171 -20.59 13.37 -25.09
CA ALA A 171 -21.27 12.71 -23.98
C ALA A 171 -20.32 11.80 -23.19
N PHE A 172 -19.31 11.21 -23.85
CA PHE A 172 -18.31 10.36 -23.19
C PHE A 172 -17.36 11.18 -22.30
N GLU A 173 -16.86 12.32 -22.81
CA GLU A 173 -16.05 13.25 -22.03
C GLU A 173 -16.82 13.77 -20.81
N VAL A 174 -18.05 14.25 -21.03
CA VAL A 174 -18.90 14.77 -19.95
C VAL A 174 -19.27 13.67 -18.95
N GLN A 175 -19.48 12.43 -19.38
CA GLN A 175 -19.69 11.29 -18.48
C GLN A 175 -18.48 11.07 -17.57
N GLY A 176 -17.27 11.19 -18.12
CA GLY A 176 -16.03 11.14 -17.35
C GLY A 176 -15.94 12.27 -16.32
N ASP A 177 -16.21 13.51 -16.72
CA ASP A 177 -16.17 14.68 -15.84
C ASP A 177 -17.25 14.62 -14.75
N PHE A 178 -18.47 14.23 -15.11
CA PHE A 178 -19.55 14.03 -14.15
C PHE A 178 -19.16 12.94 -13.13
N GLY A 179 -18.60 11.83 -13.59
CA GLY A 179 -18.12 10.75 -12.73
C GLY A 179 -16.97 11.16 -11.78
N LYS A 180 -16.12 12.10 -12.20
CA LYS A 180 -15.09 12.72 -11.34
C LYS A 180 -15.70 13.70 -10.35
N ILE A 181 -16.69 14.49 -10.74
CA ILE A 181 -17.34 15.44 -9.82
C ILE A 181 -18.10 14.70 -8.73
N LEU A 182 -18.79 13.62 -9.07
CA LEU A 182 -19.55 12.84 -8.08
C LEU A 182 -18.66 12.16 -7.04
N ARG A 183 -17.47 11.69 -7.44
CA ARG A 183 -16.56 10.92 -6.58
C ARG A 183 -15.40 11.74 -6.02
N GLY A 184 -14.99 12.81 -6.69
CA GLY A 184 -13.73 13.51 -6.43
C GLY A 184 -13.61 13.97 -4.99
N GLU A 185 -14.63 14.63 -4.44
CA GLU A 185 -14.58 15.06 -3.04
C GLU A 185 -14.56 13.86 -2.06
N ALA A 186 -15.29 12.79 -2.37
CA ALA A 186 -15.33 11.59 -1.54
C ALA A 186 -14.00 10.84 -1.57
N ASP A 187 -13.44 10.65 -2.76
CA ASP A 187 -12.12 10.05 -3.01
C ASP A 187 -11.02 10.88 -2.35
N ASP A 188 -11.02 12.20 -2.52
CA ASP A 188 -10.03 13.11 -1.92
C ASP A 188 -10.06 13.03 -0.38
N ARG A 189 -11.25 13.01 0.23
CA ARG A 189 -11.38 12.89 1.69
C ARG A 189 -10.97 11.51 2.20
N ARG A 190 -11.33 10.46 1.46
CA ARG A 190 -10.95 9.08 1.77
C ARG A 190 -9.43 8.90 1.70
N ASP A 191 -8.81 9.40 0.63
CA ASP A 191 -7.37 9.31 0.44
C ASP A 191 -6.64 10.17 1.49
N ALA A 192 -7.10 11.38 1.76
CA ALA A 192 -6.54 12.21 2.85
C ALA A 192 -6.63 11.52 4.23
N ALA A 193 -7.71 10.76 4.50
CA ALA A 193 -7.86 9.99 5.73
C ALA A 193 -6.93 8.75 5.78
N LEU A 194 -6.51 8.22 4.63
CA LEU A 194 -5.69 7.00 4.52
C LEU A 194 -4.21 7.25 4.27
N ASP A 195 -3.81 8.43 3.79
CA ASP A 195 -2.44 8.69 3.35
C ASP A 195 -1.40 8.39 4.45
N GLU A 196 -1.65 8.85 5.68
CA GLU A 196 -0.77 8.57 6.81
C GLU A 196 -0.74 7.06 7.15
N ALA A 197 -1.90 6.41 7.17
CA ALA A 197 -2.01 4.98 7.45
C ALA A 197 -1.30 4.13 6.39
N ARG A 198 -1.43 4.49 5.10
CA ARG A 198 -0.73 3.85 3.96
C ARG A 198 0.78 4.00 4.08
N SER A 199 1.25 5.20 4.43
CA SER A 199 2.66 5.47 4.65
C SER A 199 3.23 4.59 5.76
N ILE A 200 2.56 4.53 6.92
CA ILE A 200 3.00 3.71 8.06
C ILE A 200 2.95 2.20 7.72
N MET A 201 1.93 1.74 7.00
CA MET A 201 1.83 0.34 6.59
C MET A 201 2.91 -0.06 5.58
N SER A 202 3.37 0.86 4.73
CA SER A 202 4.50 0.60 3.84
C SER A 202 5.79 0.33 4.63
N ASP A 203 6.04 1.12 5.68
CA ASP A 203 7.15 0.89 6.61
C ASP A 203 7.03 -0.48 7.31
N ILE A 204 5.84 -0.83 7.82
CA ILE A 204 5.59 -2.09 8.55
C ILE A 204 5.74 -3.33 7.64
N ARG A 205 5.32 -3.21 6.38
CA ARG A 205 5.42 -4.29 5.38
C ARG A 205 6.82 -4.45 4.81
N SER A 206 7.70 -3.47 5.01
CA SER A 206 9.09 -3.57 4.56
C SER A 206 9.78 -4.77 5.22
N PRO A 207 10.58 -5.53 4.46
CA PRO A 207 11.31 -6.66 5.03
C PRO A 207 12.36 -6.15 6.02
N LEU A 208 12.25 -6.59 7.27
CA LEU A 208 13.22 -6.28 8.33
C LEU A 208 14.17 -7.45 8.59
N THR A 209 13.94 -8.61 7.96
CA THR A 209 14.75 -9.82 8.13
C THR A 209 15.13 -10.43 6.79
N GLU A 210 16.23 -11.19 6.77
CA GLU A 210 16.64 -11.98 5.60
C GLU A 210 15.61 -13.06 5.26
N LEU A 211 14.97 -13.66 6.27
CA LEU A 211 13.88 -14.62 6.11
C LEU A 211 12.64 -13.98 5.48
N ASP A 212 12.30 -12.75 5.87
CA ASP A 212 11.21 -12.00 5.22
C ASP A 212 11.55 -11.69 3.77
N SER A 213 12.78 -11.27 3.51
CA SER A 213 13.25 -10.97 2.15
C SER A 213 13.16 -12.21 1.28
N ALA A 214 13.62 -13.36 1.78
CA ALA A 214 13.51 -14.68 1.13
C ALA A 214 12.07 -15.08 0.83
N ARG A 215 11.17 -14.92 1.81
CA ARG A 215 9.75 -15.26 1.68
C ARG A 215 9.01 -14.35 0.69
N ILE A 216 9.31 -13.05 0.70
CA ILE A 216 8.77 -12.08 -0.28
C ILE A 216 9.27 -12.44 -1.68
N ALA A 217 10.57 -12.71 -1.82
CA ALA A 217 11.13 -13.08 -3.11
C ALA A 217 10.53 -14.38 -3.65
N GLU A 218 10.33 -15.39 -2.81
CA GLU A 218 9.64 -16.63 -3.17
C GLU A 218 8.18 -16.37 -3.60
N LYS A 219 7.41 -15.60 -2.83
CA LYS A 219 6.01 -15.27 -3.13
C LYS A 219 5.84 -14.56 -4.48
N TYR A 220 6.78 -13.69 -4.85
CA TYR A 220 6.73 -12.90 -6.08
C TYR A 220 7.61 -13.45 -7.21
N GLY A 221 8.20 -14.64 -7.04
CA GLY A 221 9.07 -15.27 -8.04
C GLY A 221 10.36 -14.47 -8.35
N ILE A 222 10.79 -13.60 -7.44
CA ILE A 222 12.01 -12.81 -7.57
C ILE A 222 13.20 -13.74 -7.30
N LYS A 223 14.09 -13.88 -8.28
CA LYS A 223 15.34 -14.62 -8.09
C LYS A 223 16.22 -13.88 -7.09
N GLN A 224 16.43 -14.47 -5.91
CA GLN A 224 17.44 -13.99 -4.99
C GLN A 224 18.81 -14.45 -5.49
N TYR A 225 19.60 -13.49 -5.97
CA TYR A 225 21.01 -13.73 -6.19
C TYR A 225 21.73 -13.57 -4.84
N PRO A 226 22.55 -14.54 -4.42
CA PRO A 226 23.38 -14.34 -3.24
C PRO A 226 24.20 -13.08 -3.46
N ARG A 227 24.20 -12.19 -2.45
CA ARG A 227 25.10 -11.04 -2.46
C ARG A 227 26.51 -11.63 -2.56
N PRO A 228 27.32 -11.29 -3.58
CA PRO A 228 28.68 -11.80 -3.64
C PRO A 228 29.35 -11.39 -2.33
N GLU A 229 29.79 -12.37 -1.55
CA GLU A 229 30.67 -12.11 -0.42
C GLU A 229 31.86 -11.35 -1.01
N GLY A 230 31.99 -10.08 -0.61
CA GLY A 230 33.19 -9.32 -0.96
C GLY A 230 34.40 -10.12 -0.49
N PRO A 231 35.51 -10.11 -1.25
CA PRO A 231 36.71 -10.84 -0.84
C PRO A 231 37.11 -10.43 0.58
N PRO A 232 37.68 -11.35 1.39
CA PRO A 232 37.86 -11.20 2.84
C PRO A 232 38.80 -10.07 3.30
N ASN A 233 39.24 -9.18 2.41
CA ASN A 233 40.16 -8.07 2.68
C ASN A 233 39.65 -6.74 2.07
N ALA A 234 38.42 -6.33 2.39
CA ALA A 234 38.01 -4.94 2.18
C ALA A 234 38.19 -4.17 3.50
N ASP A 235 39.21 -3.31 3.54
CA ASP A 235 39.45 -2.33 4.59
C ASP A 235 38.13 -1.62 5.00
N PRO A 236 37.83 -1.43 6.30
CA PRO A 236 36.57 -0.84 6.76
C PRO A 236 36.44 0.68 6.49
N GLY A 237 37.30 1.25 5.63
CA GLY A 237 37.52 2.69 5.51
C GLY A 237 37.03 3.37 4.23
N LEU A 238 36.43 2.66 3.27
CA LEU A 238 36.00 3.28 2.01
C LEU A 238 34.51 3.08 1.77
N GLY A 239 33.80 4.21 1.70
CA GLY A 239 32.40 4.28 1.29
C GLY A 239 32.16 3.71 -0.11
N PRO A 240 30.89 3.66 -0.57
CA PRO A 240 30.53 2.96 -1.79
C PRO A 240 31.25 3.55 -3.01
N VAL A 241 32.16 2.78 -3.59
CA VAL A 241 32.64 3.02 -4.96
C VAL A 241 31.59 2.45 -5.90
N PHE A 242 30.88 3.32 -6.58
CA PHE A 242 30.09 2.94 -7.75
C PHE A 242 31.06 2.43 -8.82
N GLN A 243 31.08 1.12 -9.05
CA GLN A 243 31.64 0.56 -10.28
C GLN A 243 30.55 0.58 -11.35
N GLU A 244 30.67 1.52 -12.28
CA GLU A 244 29.96 1.49 -13.55
C GLU A 244 30.41 0.22 -14.31
N HIS A 245 29.59 -0.83 -14.26
CA HIS A 245 29.71 -1.96 -15.16
C HIS A 245 28.76 -1.76 -16.34
N GLU A 246 29.34 -1.42 -17.48
CA GLU A 246 28.68 -1.47 -18.79
C GLU A 246 28.26 -2.91 -19.12
N GLY A 247 26.96 -3.16 -19.07
CA GLY A 247 26.24 -4.32 -19.62
C GLY A 247 24.95 -3.84 -20.27
N PRO A 248 24.33 -4.58 -21.21
CA PRO A 248 23.39 -4.00 -22.16
C PRO A 248 22.16 -3.47 -21.41
N GLY A 249 22.04 -2.14 -21.41
CA GLY A 249 20.94 -1.43 -20.78
C GLY A 249 19.61 -1.92 -21.34
N VAL A 250 18.69 -2.28 -20.46
CA VAL A 250 17.29 -2.48 -20.81
C VAL A 250 16.78 -1.12 -21.29
N ASP A 251 16.37 -1.03 -22.56
CA ASP A 251 15.74 0.17 -23.10
C ASP A 251 14.48 0.47 -22.26
N PRO A 252 14.38 1.62 -21.58
CA PRO A 252 13.23 1.98 -20.76
C PRO A 252 11.90 1.87 -21.53
N ARG A 253 11.92 2.04 -22.85
CA ARG A 253 10.74 1.93 -23.71
C ARG A 253 10.21 0.49 -23.82
N LEU A 254 11.07 -0.52 -23.64
CA LEU A 254 10.66 -1.92 -23.61
C LEU A 254 9.99 -2.30 -22.27
N VAL A 255 10.27 -1.56 -21.19
CA VAL A 255 9.63 -1.75 -19.88
C VAL A 255 8.21 -1.21 -19.91
N ASP A 256 7.99 -0.02 -20.48
CA ASP A 256 6.65 0.56 -20.61
C ASP A 256 5.75 -0.26 -21.55
N GLN A 257 6.31 -0.80 -22.63
CA GLN A 257 5.56 -1.65 -23.58
C GLN A 257 5.22 -3.04 -23.01
N ALA A 258 5.96 -3.53 -22.01
CA ALA A 258 5.65 -4.76 -21.29
C ALA A 258 4.54 -4.58 -20.24
N ILE A 259 4.42 -3.38 -19.66
CA ILE A 259 3.33 -3.02 -18.73
C ILE A 259 2.00 -2.91 -19.48
N ASP A 260 2.00 -2.34 -20.69
CA ASP A 260 0.79 -2.21 -21.52
C ASP A 260 0.29 -3.53 -22.13
N ASN A 261 1.15 -4.55 -22.26
CA ASN A 261 0.80 -5.87 -22.81
C ASN A 261 0.47 -6.93 -21.74
N LEU A 262 0.37 -6.55 -20.45
CA LEU A 262 -0.13 -7.44 -19.42
C LEU A 262 -1.59 -7.83 -19.73
N PRO A 263 -1.93 -9.14 -19.79
CA PRO A 263 -3.32 -9.54 -20.01
C PRO A 263 -4.18 -9.04 -18.85
N ARG A 264 -5.11 -8.12 -19.15
CA ARG A 264 -6.15 -7.72 -18.21
C ARG A 264 -6.96 -8.98 -17.85
N ARG A 265 -6.92 -9.39 -16.58
CA ARG A 265 -7.63 -10.58 -16.09
C ARG A 265 -9.10 -10.53 -16.53
N PRO A 266 -9.60 -11.55 -17.24
CA PRO A 266 -11.04 -11.70 -17.44
C PRO A 266 -11.65 -12.33 -16.18
N GLY A 267 -12.67 -11.67 -15.64
CA GLY A 267 -13.69 -12.33 -14.81
C GLY A 267 -13.50 -12.27 -13.30
N LEU A 268 -14.13 -11.27 -12.67
CA LEU A 268 -14.93 -11.46 -11.46
C LEU A 268 -16.31 -10.84 -11.73
N MET A 269 -17.11 -11.57 -12.49
CA MET A 269 -18.57 -11.52 -12.41
C MET A 269 -19.03 -12.94 -12.11
N LYS A 270 -19.43 -13.15 -10.86
CA LYS A 270 -20.66 -13.84 -10.43
C LYS A 270 -20.85 -13.60 -8.95
#